data_AF-A0A7I9YMV4-F1
#
_entry.id   AF-A0A7I9YMV4-F1
#
_cell.length_a   1.000
_cell.length_b   1.000
_cell.length_c   1.000
_cell.angle_alpha   90.00
_cell.angle_beta   90.00
_cell.angle_gamma   90.00
#
_symmetry.space_group_name_H-M   'P 1'
#
loop_
_entity.id
_entity.type
_entity.pdbx_description
1 polymer ?
#
loop_
_entity_poly.entity_id
_entity_poly.type
_entity_poly.pdbx_seq_one_letter_code
_entity_poly.pdbx_strand_id
1 'polypeptide(L)'
;MRAVFLDQTFRLPHPKRVRTPLLVLGGTEDGLISQKEVRTTARVYGADVELFTGMGHMLMLEPGWPAVAERICSWLGARGL
;
A
#
# COMPACT_ATOMS: atom_id res chain seq x y z
N MET A 1 4.18 19.62 11.92
CA MET A 1 4.96 18.93 10.87
C MET A 1 6.34 18.42 11.30
N ARG A 2 7.13 19.12 12.14
CA ARG A 2 8.50 18.70 12.54
C ARG A 2 8.62 17.25 13.10
N ALA A 3 7.64 16.78 13.87
CA ALA A 3 7.71 15.44 14.49
C ALA A 3 7.56 14.29 13.47
N VAL A 4 6.74 14.47 12.43
CA VAL A 4 6.49 13.41 11.42
C VAL A 4 7.77 13.11 10.64
N PHE A 5 8.50 14.15 10.24
CA PHE A 5 9.75 13.99 9.49
C PHE A 5 10.90 13.42 10.35
N LEU A 6 10.98 13.79 11.63
CA LEU A 6 12.00 13.24 12.55
C LEU A 6 11.84 11.72 12.72
N ASP A 7 10.62 11.24 12.95
CA ASP A 7 10.36 9.79 13.07
C ASP A 7 10.63 9.05 11.75
N GLN A 8 10.26 9.63 10.61
CA GLN A 8 10.60 9.08 9.29
C GLN A 8 12.12 8.97 9.05
N THR A 9 12.93 9.75 9.77
CA THR A 9 14.40 9.74 9.63
C THR A 9 15.07 8.81 10.63
N PHE A 10 14.60 8.76 11.88
CA PHE A 10 15.30 8.07 12.97
C PHE A 10 14.58 6.83 13.52
N ARG A 11 13.31 6.61 13.17
CA ARG A 11 12.52 5.46 13.61
C ARG A 11 12.01 4.67 12.41
N LEU A 12 12.95 4.14 11.63
CA LEU A 12 12.63 3.33 10.47
C LEU A 12 11.89 2.04 10.87
N PRO A 13 10.95 1.57 10.03
CA PRO A 13 10.29 0.30 10.24
C PRO A 13 11.31 -0.86 10.22
N HIS A 14 10.94 -1.98 10.85
CA HIS A 14 11.69 -3.23 10.81
C HIS A 14 10.92 -4.30 10.03
N PRO A 15 10.93 -4.27 8.67
CA PRO A 15 10.13 -5.17 7.83
C PRO A 15 10.30 -6.64 8.17
N LYS A 16 11.52 -7.07 8.51
CA LYS A 16 11.84 -8.46 8.90
C LYS A 16 11.08 -8.97 10.14
N ARG A 17 10.52 -8.06 10.96
CA ARG A 17 9.71 -8.42 12.14
C ARG A 17 8.23 -8.65 11.81
N VAL A 18 7.76 -8.19 10.65
CA VAL A 18 6.38 -8.40 10.23
C VAL A 18 6.25 -9.79 9.62
N ARG A 19 5.36 -10.61 10.18
CA ARG A 19 5.11 -12.00 9.78
C ARG A 19 3.69 -12.25 9.27
N THR A 20 2.80 -11.28 9.44
CA THR A 20 1.43 -11.34 8.93
C THR A 20 1.43 -11.21 7.40
N PRO A 21 0.52 -11.90 6.69
CA PRO A 21 0.29 -11.63 5.28
C PRO A 21 -0.01 -10.15 5.05
N LEU A 22 0.49 -9.59 3.95
CA LEU A 22 0.29 -8.18 3.59
C LEU A 22 -0.11 -8.05 2.12
N LEU A 23 -0.96 -7.05 1.87
CA LEU A 23 -1.33 -6.57 0.54
C LEU A 23 -0.97 -5.09 0.47
N VAL A 24 -0.24 -4.69 -0.57
CA VAL A 24 0.12 -3.30 -0.83
C VAL A 24 -0.64 -2.82 -2.06
N LEU A 25 -1.43 -1.75 -1.92
CA LEU A 25 -2.22 -1.17 -2.99
C LEU A 25 -1.75 0.27 -3.26
N GLY A 26 -1.77 0.70 -4.53
CA GLY A 26 -1.43 2.08 -4.90
C GLY A 26 -2.12 2.53 -6.19
N GLY A 27 -2.17 3.84 -6.42
CA GLY A 27 -2.69 4.44 -7.65
C GLY A 27 -1.59 4.71 -8.66
N THR A 28 -1.84 4.57 -9.97
CA THR A 28 -0.82 4.90 -10.98
C THR A 28 -0.61 6.39 -11.17
N GLU A 29 -1.60 7.21 -10.80
CA GLU A 29 -1.60 8.68 -10.90
C GLU A 29 -1.43 9.34 -9.52
N ASP A 30 -0.94 8.58 -8.53
CA ASP A 30 -0.58 9.11 -7.22
C ASP A 30 0.59 10.11 -7.33
N GLY A 31 0.28 11.39 -7.07
CA GLY A 31 1.26 12.48 -7.06
C GLY A 31 2.04 12.63 -5.76
N LEU A 32 1.70 11.87 -4.71
CA LEU A 32 2.35 11.90 -3.40
C LEU A 32 3.31 10.72 -3.20
N ILE A 33 2.90 9.52 -3.60
CA ILE A 33 3.70 8.29 -3.46
C ILE A 33 3.87 7.64 -4.83
N SER A 34 5.11 7.53 -5.30
CA SER A 34 5.38 6.99 -6.63
C SER A 34 5.09 5.49 -6.71
N GLN A 35 4.76 4.99 -7.90
CA GLN A 35 4.63 3.56 -8.16
C GLN A 35 5.89 2.76 -7.74
N LYS A 36 7.08 3.37 -7.85
CA LYS A 36 8.34 2.76 -7.42
C LYS A 36 8.39 2.57 -5.91
N GLU A 37 7.91 3.53 -5.14
CA GLU A 37 7.82 3.45 -3.68
C GLU A 37 6.82 2.38 -3.25
N VAL A 38 5.63 2.34 -3.85
CA VAL A 38 4.63 1.28 -3.61
C VAL A 38 5.22 -0.12 -3.85
N ARG A 39 5.85 -0.32 -5.01
CA ARG A 39 6.53 -1.60 -5.35
C ARG A 39 7.70 -1.90 -4.41
N THR A 40 8.39 -0.89 -3.92
CA THR A 40 9.51 -1.06 -2.99
C THR A 40 9.02 -1.47 -1.62
N THR A 41 7.94 -0.87 -1.12
CA THR A 41 7.26 -1.32 0.10
C THR A 41 6.88 -2.79 -0.02
N ALA A 42 6.20 -3.19 -1.10
CA ALA A 42 5.82 -4.59 -1.30
C ALA A 42 7.03 -5.53 -1.29
N ARG A 43 8.10 -5.18 -2.03
CA ARG A 43 9.33 -5.98 -2.06
C ARG A 43 9.99 -6.11 -0.68
N VAL A 44 10.08 -5.02 0.07
CA VAL A 44 10.73 -4.97 1.38
C VAL A 44 9.96 -5.79 2.42
N TYR A 45 8.64 -5.86 2.30
CA TYR A 45 7.78 -6.69 3.15
C TYR A 45 7.52 -8.10 2.60
N GLY A 46 7.96 -8.43 1.38
CA GLY A 46 7.62 -9.69 0.72
C GLY A 46 6.11 -9.85 0.45
N ALA A 47 5.42 -8.75 0.18
CA ALA A 47 3.97 -8.67 0.06
C ALA A 47 3.50 -8.69 -1.40
N ASP A 48 2.22 -9.04 -1.59
CA ASP A 48 1.51 -8.84 -2.86
C ASP A 48 1.38 -7.34 -3.15
N VAL A 49 1.41 -6.95 -4.43
CA VAL A 49 1.20 -5.56 -4.85
C VAL A 49 0.25 -5.43 -6.03
N GLU A 50 -0.62 -4.44 -5.97
CA GLU A 50 -1.49 -4.05 -7.08
C GLU A 50 -1.52 -2.55 -7.26
N LEU A 51 -1.45 -2.10 -8.51
CA LEU A 51 -1.55 -0.70 -8.88
C LEU A 51 -2.82 -0.49 -9.70
N PHE A 52 -3.66 0.42 -9.25
CA PHE A 52 -4.91 0.77 -9.92
C PHE A 52 -4.68 1.89 -10.93
N THR A 53 -4.91 1.57 -12.20
CA THR A 53 -4.75 2.51 -13.32
C THR A 53 -5.73 3.68 -13.22
N GLY A 54 -5.25 4.90 -13.43
CA GLY A 54 -6.08 6.10 -13.43
C GLY A 54 -6.51 6.60 -12.04
N MET A 55 -5.97 6.02 -10.97
CA MET A 55 -6.31 6.39 -9.60
C MET A 55 -5.21 7.22 -8.94
N GLY A 56 -5.63 8.23 -8.17
CA GLY A 56 -4.78 9.07 -7.34
C GLY A 56 -4.40 8.46 -5.99
N HIS A 57 -3.96 9.32 -5.06
CA HIS A 57 -3.43 8.91 -3.76
C HIS A 57 -4.48 8.26 -2.85
N MET A 58 -5.68 8.81 -2.83
CA MET A 58 -6.75 8.40 -1.92
C MET A 58 -7.65 7.37 -2.59
N LEU A 59 -7.12 6.15 -2.83
CA LEU A 59 -7.82 5.07 -3.54
C LEU A 59 -9.29 4.85 -3.11
N MET A 60 -9.58 5.04 -1.82
CA MET A 60 -10.92 4.84 -1.25
C MET A 60 -11.93 5.94 -1.63
N LEU A 61 -11.45 7.06 -2.17
CA LEU A 61 -12.26 8.22 -2.61
C LEU A 61 -12.28 8.36 -4.14
N GLU A 62 -11.50 7.57 -4.86
CA GLU A 62 -11.47 7.58 -6.31
C GLU A 62 -12.76 6.98 -6.90
N PRO A 63 -13.22 7.41 -8.08
CA PRO A 63 -14.44 6.86 -8.69
C PRO A 63 -14.45 5.33 -8.85
N GLY A 64 -13.28 4.72 -9.03
CA GLY A 64 -13.13 3.26 -9.15
C GLY A 64 -12.85 2.52 -7.84
N TRP A 65 -13.05 3.16 -6.67
CA TRP A 65 -12.88 2.54 -5.35
C TRP A 65 -13.56 1.17 -5.17
N PRO A 66 -14.71 0.82 -5.82
CA PRO A 66 -15.30 -0.50 -5.65
C PRO A 66 -14.37 -1.64 -6.05
N ALA A 67 -13.52 -1.44 -7.08
CA ALA A 67 -12.52 -2.43 -7.49
C ALA A 67 -11.43 -2.62 -6.42
N VAL A 68 -11.06 -1.53 -5.74
CA VAL A 68 -10.11 -1.58 -4.61
C VAL A 68 -10.69 -2.39 -3.46
N ALA A 69 -11.97 -2.15 -3.12
CA ALA A 69 -12.68 -2.89 -2.08
C ALA A 69 -12.83 -4.38 -2.43
N GLU A 70 -13.23 -4.70 -3.66
CA GLU A 70 -13.34 -6.07 -4.15
C GLU A 70 -11.99 -6.80 -4.06
N ARG A 71 -10.90 -6.12 -4.43
CA ARG A 71 -9.55 -6.68 -4.36
C ARG A 71 -9.15 -7.04 -2.93
N ILE A 72 -9.49 -6.18 -1.96
CA ILE A 72 -9.24 -6.42 -0.53
C ILE A 72 -10.08 -7.61 -0.06
N CYS A 73 -11.38 -7.65 -0.34
CA CYS A 73 -12.27 -8.75 0.04
C CYS A 73 -11.81 -10.08 -0.54
N SER A 74 -11.46 -10.10 -1.82
CA SER A 74 -10.93 -11.29 -2.50
C SER A 74 -9.61 -11.77 -1.87
N TRP A 75 -8.71 -10.84 -1.55
CA TRP A 75 -7.43 -11.15 -0.92
C TRP A 75 -7.59 -11.81 0.45
N LEU A 76 -8.50 -11.27 1.27
CA LEU A 76 -8.84 -11.78 2.60
C LEU A 76 -9.54 -13.15 2.50
N GLY A 77 -10.56 -13.25 1.64
CA GLY A 77 -11.32 -14.49 1.43
C GLY A 77 -10.45 -15.65 0.95
N ALA A 78 -9.50 -15.40 0.03
CA ALA A 78 -8.54 -16.41 -0.42
C ALA A 78 -7.60 -16.93 0.69
N ARG A 79 -7.56 -16.24 1.85
CA ARG A 79 -6.75 -16.59 3.03
C ARG A 79 -7.60 -17.03 4.22
N GLY A 80 -8.94 -17.07 4.08
CA GLY A 80 -9.86 -17.38 5.16
C GLY A 80 -9.87 -16.34 6.29
N LEU A 81 -9.59 -15.08 5.95
CA LEU A 81 -9.60 -13.93 6.87
C LEU A 81 -10.86 -13.08 6.72
#